data_AF-A0A3M1QVX2-F1
#
_entry.id   AF-A0A3M1QVX2-F1
#
_cell.length_a   1.000
_cell.length_b   1.000
_cell.length_c   1.000
_cell.angle_alpha   90.00
_cell.angle_beta   90.00
_cell.angle_gamma   90.00
#
_symmetry.space_group_name_H-M   'P 1'
#
loop_
_entity.id
_entity.type
_entity.pdbx_description
1 polymer ?
#
loop_
_entity_poly.entity_id
_entity_poly.type
_entity_poly.pdbx_seq_one_letter_code
_entity_poly.pdbx_strand_id
1 'polypeptide(L)'
;MTPAPPRAVSPADGAIVDGSQATLIVSLSPRLSGSVQFFGRRLDTVGEDFTIVALPDTQYYSASYPEIFLAQTEWIARERSARNIVAVLHLGDIVDDASKADQWEAADAAIGVLDALPDLPVGLAVGNHDQFPRGDPDGTANFNTYFPASRFDGRGWYGGHFGGDNDNSYILFSGGGIDFIAVTLEFHRG
;
A
#
# COMPACT_ATOMS: atom_id res chain seq x y z
N MET A 1 44.84 3.68 19.51
CA MET A 1 43.84 2.68 19.09
C MET A 1 42.46 3.30 19.24
N THR A 2 41.65 3.25 18.20
CA THR A 2 40.26 3.75 18.21
C THR A 2 39.41 2.84 19.10
N PRO A 3 38.56 3.36 19.99
CA PRO A 3 37.66 2.52 20.79
C PRO A 3 36.77 1.66 19.89
N ALA A 4 36.51 0.41 20.27
CA ALA A 4 35.54 -0.41 19.58
C ALA A 4 34.13 0.17 19.76
N PRO A 5 33.28 0.15 18.72
CA PRO A 5 31.91 0.61 18.84
C PRO A 5 31.13 -0.23 19.87
N PRO A 6 30.07 0.33 20.47
CA PRO A 6 29.16 -0.43 21.32
C PRO A 6 28.67 -1.70 20.61
N ARG A 7 28.58 -2.81 21.35
CA ARG A 7 28.07 -4.08 20.81
C ARG A 7 26.92 -4.60 21.66
N ALA A 8 25.81 -4.96 21.01
CA ALA A 8 24.75 -5.73 21.63
C ALA A 8 25.26 -7.13 22.01
N VAL A 9 25.16 -7.47 23.29
CA VAL A 9 25.60 -8.76 23.84
C VAL A 9 24.42 -9.70 24.04
N SER A 10 23.28 -9.18 24.53
CA SER A 10 22.06 -9.94 24.73
C SER A 10 20.83 -9.02 24.67
N PRO A 11 19.73 -9.44 24.02
CA PRO A 11 19.68 -10.51 23.02
C PRO A 11 20.63 -10.20 21.85
N ALA A 12 20.98 -11.20 21.05
CA ALA A 12 21.65 -10.92 19.77
C ALA A 12 20.74 -10.06 18.89
N ASP A 13 21.33 -9.30 17.97
CA ASP A 13 20.54 -8.55 16.99
C ASP A 13 19.63 -9.51 16.21
N GLY A 14 18.34 -9.19 16.12
CA GLY A 14 17.30 -10.06 15.53
C GLY A 14 16.88 -11.28 16.35
N ALA A 15 17.35 -11.45 17.59
CA ALA A 15 16.94 -12.58 18.42
C ALA A 15 15.49 -12.46 18.91
N ILE A 16 14.78 -13.58 18.86
CA ILE A 16 13.47 -13.74 19.49
C ILE A 16 13.70 -14.06 20.97
N VAL A 17 12.99 -13.36 21.86
CA VAL A 17 12.99 -13.66 23.30
C VAL A 17 11.69 -14.36 23.64
N ASP A 18 11.76 -15.66 23.86
CA ASP A 18 10.63 -16.47 24.29
C ASP A 18 10.39 -16.26 25.80
N GLY A 19 9.53 -15.29 26.15
CA GLY A 19 9.15 -15.03 27.54
C GLY A 19 8.64 -13.62 27.80
N SER A 20 8.14 -13.39 29.02
CA SER A 20 7.65 -12.07 29.45
C SER A 20 8.76 -11.10 29.89
N GLN A 21 10.02 -11.54 29.91
CA GLN A 21 11.18 -10.77 30.37
C GLN A 21 12.43 -11.11 29.56
N ALA A 22 13.26 -10.11 29.29
CA ALA A 22 14.54 -10.22 28.60
C ALA A 22 15.63 -9.45 29.36
N THR A 23 16.82 -10.00 29.50
CA THR A 23 17.99 -9.26 30.00
C THR A 23 18.71 -8.59 28.83
N LEU A 24 18.77 -7.25 28.89
CA LEU A 24 19.40 -6.41 27.88
C LEU A 24 20.84 -6.07 28.28
N ILE A 25 21.82 -6.41 27.44
CA ILE A 25 23.25 -6.22 27.73
C ILE A 25 23.96 -5.59 26.53
N VAL A 26 24.69 -4.50 26.77
CA VAL A 26 25.63 -3.88 25.81
C VAL A 26 27.02 -3.86 26.39
N SER A 27 28.04 -4.14 25.57
CA SER A 27 29.43 -3.87 25.93
C SER A 27 29.87 -2.51 25.38
N LEU A 28 30.53 -1.72 26.23
CA LEU A 28 31.11 -0.43 25.89
C LEU A 28 32.62 -0.48 26.10
N SER A 29 33.37 0.22 25.25
CA SER A 29 34.80 0.46 25.49
C SER A 29 34.98 1.37 26.73
N PRO A 30 36.05 1.21 27.55
CA PRO A 30 36.23 1.90 28.84
C PRO A 30 36.25 3.44 28.84
N ARG A 31 36.12 4.07 27.68
CA ARG A 31 36.16 5.53 27.48
C ARG A 31 34.96 6.07 26.68
N LEU A 32 33.95 5.24 26.44
CA LEU A 32 32.70 5.66 25.80
C LEU A 32 31.65 5.87 26.89
N SER A 33 31.03 7.05 26.90
CA SER A 33 29.83 7.37 27.66
C SER A 33 28.72 7.76 26.70
N GLY A 34 27.48 7.41 27.03
CA GLY A 34 26.33 7.66 26.16
C GLY A 34 25.08 6.96 26.66
N SER A 35 23.97 7.18 25.95
CA SER A 35 22.73 6.46 26.19
C SER A 35 22.62 5.29 25.22
N VAL A 36 22.09 4.17 25.70
CA VAL A 36 21.70 3.03 24.87
C VAL A 36 20.19 3.00 24.81
N GLN A 37 19.62 2.93 23.61
CA GLN A 37 18.22 2.61 23.39
C GLN A 37 18.12 1.20 22.81
N PHE A 38 17.18 0.42 23.34
CA PHE A 38 16.80 -0.87 22.78
C PHE A 38 15.42 -0.72 22.14
N PHE A 39 15.26 -1.30 20.96
CA PHE A 39 13.99 -1.40 20.27
C PHE A 39 13.58 -2.87 20.25
N GLY A 40 12.36 -3.14 20.69
CA GLY A 40 11.76 -4.46 20.62
C GLY A 40 10.33 -4.32 20.13
N ARG A 41 9.86 -5.31 19.38
CA ARG A 41 8.45 -5.46 19.02
C ARG A 41 7.95 -6.76 19.61
N ARG A 42 6.78 -6.72 20.23
CA ARG A 42 6.06 -7.93 20.63
C ARG A 42 5.75 -8.73 19.36
N LEU A 43 6.27 -9.95 19.27
CA LEU A 43 5.88 -10.89 18.24
C LEU A 43 4.71 -11.70 18.82
N ASP A 44 3.52 -11.13 18.75
CA ASP A 44 2.32 -11.94 18.89
C ASP A 44 2.30 -12.90 17.71
N THR A 45 2.26 -14.20 17.99
CA THR A 45 2.05 -15.33 17.06
C THR A 45 2.33 -15.00 15.60
N VAL A 46 3.38 -15.57 14.99
CA VAL A 46 3.62 -15.51 13.53
C VAL A 46 2.28 -15.62 12.82
N GLY A 47 1.77 -14.49 12.33
CA GLY A 47 0.43 -14.47 11.75
C GLY A 47 0.45 -15.28 10.46
N GLU A 48 -0.73 -15.67 9.98
CA GLU A 48 -0.82 -16.36 8.71
C GLU A 48 -0.10 -15.58 7.60
N ASP A 49 0.62 -16.30 6.73
CA ASP A 49 1.17 -15.72 5.51
C ASP A 49 0.06 -15.01 4.75
N PHE A 50 0.35 -13.82 4.23
CA PHE A 50 -0.62 -12.99 3.54
C PHE A 50 -0.06 -12.48 2.22
N THR A 51 -0.98 -12.08 1.34
CA THR A 51 -0.65 -11.54 0.03
C THR A 51 -1.10 -10.09 -0.08
N ILE A 52 -0.23 -9.22 -0.58
CA ILE A 52 -0.61 -7.91 -1.12
C ILE A 52 -0.45 -8.01 -2.63
N VAL A 53 -1.50 -7.64 -3.37
CA VAL A 53 -1.42 -7.58 -4.84
C VAL A 53 -0.98 -6.19 -5.26
N ALA A 54 0.11 -6.10 -6.00
CA ALA A 54 0.50 -4.89 -6.71
C ALA A 54 -0.01 -4.97 -8.15
N LEU A 55 -0.72 -3.94 -8.60
CA LEU A 55 -1.30 -3.85 -9.94
C LEU A 55 -0.74 -2.60 -10.65
N PRO A 56 0.41 -2.72 -11.33
CA PRO A 56 1.03 -1.61 -12.04
C PRO A 56 0.42 -1.39 -13.42
N ASP A 57 0.33 -0.13 -13.85
CA ASP A 57 0.42 0.26 -15.27
C ASP A 57 -0.62 -0.44 -16.16
N THR A 58 -1.90 -0.39 -15.76
CA THR A 58 -3.00 -1.00 -16.52
C THR A 58 -3.43 -0.18 -17.73
N GLN A 59 -2.76 0.94 -18.01
CA GLN A 59 -3.09 1.91 -19.05
C GLN A 59 -3.40 1.30 -20.43
N TYR A 60 -2.61 0.33 -20.88
CA TYR A 60 -2.83 -0.34 -22.17
C TYR A 60 -3.94 -1.37 -22.13
N TYR A 61 -4.23 -1.94 -20.96
CA TYR A 61 -5.38 -2.81 -20.78
C TYR A 61 -6.65 -1.98 -20.84
N SER A 62 -6.73 -0.86 -20.12
CA SER A 62 -7.83 0.09 -20.23
C SER A 62 -8.01 0.63 -21.65
N ALA A 63 -6.91 0.90 -22.37
CA ALA A 63 -6.97 1.45 -23.72
C ALA A 63 -7.32 0.46 -24.84
N SER A 64 -6.84 -0.78 -24.74
CA SER A 64 -6.84 -1.70 -25.90
C SER A 64 -7.22 -3.14 -25.58
N TYR A 65 -7.13 -3.55 -24.31
CA TYR A 65 -7.39 -4.93 -23.88
C TYR A 65 -8.15 -4.96 -22.55
N PRO A 66 -9.35 -4.35 -22.48
CA PRO A 66 -10.08 -4.17 -21.23
C PRO A 66 -10.42 -5.49 -20.54
N GLU A 67 -10.54 -6.58 -21.33
CA GLU A 67 -10.73 -7.93 -20.83
C GLU A 67 -9.56 -8.44 -19.98
N ILE A 68 -8.33 -7.94 -20.18
CA ILE A 68 -7.17 -8.33 -19.37
C ILE A 68 -7.26 -7.69 -17.99
N PHE A 69 -7.57 -6.40 -17.90
CA PHE A 69 -7.74 -5.72 -16.62
C PHE A 69 -8.90 -6.31 -15.83
N LEU A 70 -10.02 -6.59 -16.51
CA LEU A 70 -11.14 -7.29 -15.92
C LEU A 70 -10.74 -8.69 -15.42
N ALA A 71 -10.04 -9.48 -16.22
CA ALA A 71 -9.60 -10.82 -15.81
C ALA A 71 -8.63 -10.79 -14.61
N GLN A 72 -7.78 -9.76 -14.49
CA GLN A 72 -6.89 -9.58 -13.34
C GLN A 72 -7.69 -9.33 -12.06
N THR A 73 -8.67 -8.42 -12.10
CA THR A 73 -9.51 -8.10 -10.93
C THR A 73 -10.45 -9.23 -10.56
N GLU A 74 -11.00 -9.96 -11.53
CA GLU A 74 -11.75 -11.20 -11.30
C GLU A 74 -10.90 -12.31 -10.67
N TRP A 75 -9.65 -12.46 -11.12
CA TRP A 75 -8.72 -13.41 -10.51
C TRP A 75 -8.42 -13.04 -9.05
N ILE A 76 -8.20 -11.76 -8.76
CA ILE A 76 -7.99 -11.27 -7.39
C ILE A 76 -9.21 -11.62 -6.53
N ALA A 77 -10.43 -11.31 -7.00
CA ALA A 77 -11.65 -11.59 -6.28
C ALA A 77 -11.85 -13.09 -5.99
N ARG A 78 -11.59 -13.94 -6.99
CA ARG A 78 -11.68 -15.41 -6.86
C ARG A 78 -10.64 -15.98 -5.91
N GLU A 79 -9.39 -15.51 -5.98
CA GLU A 79 -8.27 -16.07 -5.23
C GLU A 79 -8.11 -15.47 -3.84
N ARG A 80 -8.89 -14.42 -3.51
CA ARG A 80 -8.78 -13.66 -2.26
C ARG A 80 -8.64 -14.55 -1.03
N SER A 81 -9.56 -15.51 -0.86
CA SER A 81 -9.55 -16.38 0.32
C SER A 81 -8.43 -17.42 0.26
N ALA A 82 -8.14 -17.99 -0.91
CA ALA A 82 -7.17 -19.07 -1.05
C ALA A 82 -5.71 -18.58 -0.87
N ARG A 83 -5.47 -17.28 -1.11
CA ARG A 83 -4.14 -16.65 -1.02
C ARG A 83 -4.01 -15.68 0.14
N ASN A 84 -5.05 -15.53 0.95
CA ASN A 84 -5.11 -14.53 2.01
C ASN A 84 -4.72 -13.13 1.45
N ILE A 85 -5.40 -12.68 0.40
CA ILE A 85 -5.17 -11.36 -0.19
C ILE A 85 -5.79 -10.31 0.75
N VAL A 86 -4.92 -9.55 1.42
CA VAL A 86 -5.32 -8.57 2.44
C VAL A 86 -5.39 -7.14 1.91
N ALA A 87 -4.80 -6.86 0.74
CA ALA A 87 -4.87 -5.55 0.08
C ALA A 87 -4.53 -5.65 -1.41
N VAL A 88 -5.05 -4.70 -2.18
CA VAL A 88 -4.68 -4.46 -3.59
C VAL A 88 -4.19 -3.02 -3.72
N LEU A 89 -3.03 -2.82 -4.33
CA LEU A 89 -2.43 -1.51 -4.56
C LEU A 89 -2.25 -1.30 -6.06
N HIS A 90 -3.06 -0.43 -6.66
CA HIS A 90 -2.83 0.04 -8.03
C HIS A 90 -1.76 1.12 -8.02
N LEU A 91 -0.72 0.95 -8.83
CA LEU A 91 0.51 1.76 -8.73
C LEU A 91 0.51 3.03 -9.61
N GLY A 92 -0.63 3.37 -10.21
CA GLY A 92 -0.79 4.50 -11.13
C GLY A 92 -0.84 4.06 -12.59
N ASP A 93 -1.10 5.00 -13.48
CA ASP A 93 -1.33 4.79 -14.91
C ASP A 93 -2.45 3.77 -15.14
N ILE A 94 -3.63 4.09 -14.62
CA ILE A 94 -4.86 3.31 -14.76
C ILE A 94 -5.35 3.35 -16.21
N VAL A 95 -5.31 4.53 -16.83
CA VAL A 95 -5.64 4.73 -18.25
C VAL A 95 -4.42 5.24 -19.02
N ASP A 96 -4.41 5.13 -20.35
CA ASP A 96 -3.29 5.63 -21.19
C ASP A 96 -3.50 7.10 -21.59
N ASP A 97 -4.74 7.49 -21.85
CA ASP A 97 -5.11 8.87 -22.18
C ASP A 97 -6.28 9.28 -21.31
N ALA A 98 -6.00 10.09 -20.29
CA ALA A 98 -7.00 10.59 -19.37
C ALA A 98 -8.14 11.38 -20.04
N SER A 99 -8.03 11.81 -21.30
CA SER A 99 -9.15 12.42 -22.03
C SER A 99 -10.15 11.42 -22.63
N LYS A 100 -9.85 10.12 -22.59
CA LYS A 100 -10.63 9.05 -23.23
C LYS A 100 -11.59 8.38 -22.24
N ALA A 101 -12.87 8.71 -22.35
CA ALA A 101 -13.91 8.19 -21.47
C ALA A 101 -14.02 6.65 -21.52
N ASP A 102 -13.85 6.05 -22.70
CA ASP A 102 -13.90 4.59 -22.89
C ASP A 102 -12.82 3.84 -22.08
N GLN A 103 -11.64 4.45 -21.89
CA GLN A 103 -10.59 3.85 -21.05
C GLN A 103 -10.96 3.90 -19.57
N TRP A 104 -11.55 4.99 -19.12
CA TRP A 104 -12.03 5.12 -17.75
C TRP A 104 -13.22 4.20 -17.46
N GLU A 105 -14.15 4.04 -18.41
CA GLU A 105 -15.26 3.09 -18.31
C GLU A 105 -14.75 1.64 -18.18
N ALA A 106 -13.72 1.27 -18.96
CA ALA A 106 -13.06 -0.03 -18.84
C ALA A 106 -12.39 -0.22 -17.47
N ALA A 107 -11.64 0.78 -17.00
CA ALA A 107 -10.99 0.74 -15.70
C ALA A 107 -12.00 0.68 -14.55
N ASP A 108 -13.08 1.46 -14.63
CA ASP A 108 -14.17 1.47 -13.64
C ASP A 108 -14.84 0.09 -13.55
N ALA A 109 -15.13 -0.54 -14.69
CA ALA A 109 -15.69 -1.88 -14.72
C ALA A 109 -14.76 -2.92 -14.06
N ALA A 110 -13.45 -2.86 -14.33
CA ALA A 110 -12.48 -3.77 -13.73
C ALA A 110 -12.34 -3.54 -12.22
N ILE A 111 -12.12 -2.31 -11.76
CA ILE A 111 -12.02 -1.98 -10.33
C ILE A 111 -13.33 -2.25 -9.60
N GLY A 112 -14.48 -2.08 -10.26
CA GLY A 112 -15.82 -2.38 -9.73
C GLY A 112 -16.00 -3.84 -9.29
N VAL A 113 -15.23 -4.79 -9.86
CA VAL A 113 -15.19 -6.18 -9.37
C VAL A 113 -14.69 -6.24 -7.93
N LEU A 114 -13.68 -5.43 -7.59
CA LEU A 114 -13.13 -5.36 -6.24
C LEU A 114 -14.05 -4.59 -5.29
N ASP A 115 -14.82 -3.62 -5.79
CA ASP A 115 -15.81 -2.89 -4.97
C ASP A 115 -16.91 -3.79 -4.41
N ALA A 116 -17.23 -4.87 -5.09
CA ALA A 116 -18.17 -5.88 -4.59
C ALA A 116 -17.64 -6.63 -3.35
N LEU A 117 -16.38 -6.42 -2.97
CA LEU A 117 -15.72 -7.01 -1.80
C LEU A 117 -15.46 -5.93 -0.74
N PRO A 118 -16.46 -5.58 0.09
CA PRO A 118 -16.37 -4.41 0.97
C PRO A 118 -15.25 -4.43 1.99
N ASP A 119 -14.80 -5.62 2.37
CA ASP A 119 -13.71 -5.80 3.32
C ASP A 119 -12.34 -5.95 2.64
N LEU A 120 -12.22 -5.78 1.32
CA LEU A 120 -10.93 -5.79 0.61
C LEU A 120 -10.41 -4.35 0.47
N PRO A 121 -9.34 -3.97 1.17
CA PRO A 121 -8.66 -2.70 0.98
C PRO A 121 -8.10 -2.56 -0.43
N VAL A 122 -8.45 -1.47 -1.12
CA VAL A 122 -7.95 -1.14 -2.46
C VAL A 122 -7.43 0.29 -2.46
N GLY A 123 -6.15 0.46 -2.76
CA GLY A 123 -5.51 1.77 -2.92
C GLY A 123 -5.28 2.05 -4.40
N LEU A 124 -5.66 3.24 -4.85
CA LEU A 124 -5.43 3.71 -6.22
C LEU A 124 -4.49 4.91 -6.18
N ALA A 125 -3.35 4.81 -6.86
CA ALA A 125 -2.48 5.95 -7.13
C ALA A 125 -2.82 6.57 -8.49
N VAL A 126 -2.55 7.87 -8.62
CA VAL A 126 -2.66 8.63 -9.87
C VAL A 126 -1.29 8.68 -10.53
N GLY A 127 -1.16 8.10 -11.73
CA GLY A 127 0.04 8.18 -12.55
C GLY A 127 0.02 9.39 -13.49
N ASN A 128 1.09 9.55 -14.28
CA ASN A 128 1.17 10.67 -15.22
C ASN A 128 0.21 10.53 -16.41
N HIS A 129 -0.20 9.30 -16.76
CA HIS A 129 -1.20 9.05 -17.81
C HIS A 129 -2.64 9.30 -17.36
N ASP A 130 -2.88 9.29 -16.05
CA ASP A 130 -4.18 9.56 -15.42
C ASP A 130 -4.49 11.07 -15.33
N GLN A 131 -3.52 11.91 -15.68
CA GLN A 131 -3.59 13.36 -15.72
C GLN A 131 -3.86 13.88 -17.14
N PHE A 132 -4.67 14.93 -17.27
CA PHE A 132 -4.89 15.63 -18.54
C PHE A 132 -4.78 17.16 -18.41
N PRO A 133 -3.82 17.80 -19.12
CA PRO A 133 -2.79 17.22 -19.99
C PRO A 133 -1.87 16.20 -19.29
N ARG A 134 -1.30 15.25 -20.06
CA ARG A 134 -0.46 14.18 -19.49
C ARG A 134 0.69 14.77 -18.65
N GLY A 135 0.80 14.32 -17.39
CA GLY A 135 1.80 14.79 -16.44
C GLY A 135 1.49 16.15 -15.78
N ASP A 136 0.31 16.72 -16.00
CA ASP A 136 -0.16 17.93 -15.32
C ASP A 136 -0.92 17.54 -14.03
N PRO A 137 -0.36 17.80 -12.83
CA PRO A 137 -0.99 17.41 -11.56
C PRO A 137 -2.31 18.13 -11.28
N ASP A 138 -2.62 19.25 -11.95
CA ASP A 138 -3.93 19.90 -11.83
C ASP A 138 -5.00 19.20 -12.71
N GLY A 139 -4.60 18.21 -13.51
CA GLY A 139 -5.38 17.56 -14.56
C GLY A 139 -6.11 16.26 -14.17
N THR A 140 -6.46 16.05 -12.90
CA THR A 140 -7.00 14.77 -12.38
C THR A 140 -8.53 14.69 -12.35
N ALA A 141 -9.23 15.61 -13.02
CA ALA A 141 -10.69 15.70 -12.96
C ALA A 141 -11.41 14.41 -13.42
N ASN A 142 -10.88 13.72 -14.43
CA ASN A 142 -11.46 12.46 -14.88
C ASN A 142 -11.18 11.33 -13.90
N PHE A 143 -9.96 11.20 -13.35
CA PHE A 143 -9.69 10.26 -12.26
C PHE A 143 -10.70 10.43 -11.12
N ASN A 144 -10.94 11.67 -10.67
CA ASN A 144 -11.89 11.97 -9.60
C ASN A 144 -13.37 11.84 -10.00
N THR A 145 -13.68 11.74 -11.29
CA THR A 145 -15.04 11.42 -11.75
C THR A 145 -15.35 9.94 -11.56
N TYR A 146 -14.40 9.06 -11.85
CA TYR A 146 -14.58 7.60 -11.76
C TYR A 146 -14.18 7.05 -10.40
N PHE A 147 -13.14 7.60 -9.77
CA PHE A 147 -12.60 7.16 -8.48
C PHE A 147 -12.62 8.28 -7.42
N PRO A 148 -13.74 8.98 -7.19
CA PRO A 148 -13.83 10.00 -6.14
C PRO A 148 -13.64 9.36 -4.76
N ALA A 149 -13.24 10.16 -3.77
CA ALA A 149 -13.14 9.69 -2.39
C ALA A 149 -14.48 9.10 -1.88
N SER A 150 -15.61 9.67 -2.32
CA SER A 150 -16.95 9.19 -1.97
C SER A 150 -17.29 7.79 -2.48
N ARG A 151 -16.55 7.27 -3.47
CA ARG A 151 -16.65 5.85 -3.89
C ARG A 151 -16.31 4.91 -2.74
N PHE A 152 -15.43 5.35 -1.84
CA PHE A 152 -14.93 4.58 -0.71
C PHE A 152 -15.57 4.98 0.63
N ASP A 153 -16.61 5.83 0.61
CA ASP A 153 -17.35 6.20 1.81
C ASP A 153 -17.93 4.96 2.51
N GLY A 154 -17.78 4.91 3.84
CA GLY A 154 -18.24 3.79 4.66
C GLY A 154 -17.36 2.54 4.60
N ARG A 155 -16.31 2.51 3.77
CA ARG A 155 -15.30 1.45 3.82
C ARG A 155 -14.40 1.69 5.03
N GLY A 156 -14.45 0.78 6.01
CA GLY A 156 -13.66 0.93 7.25
C GLY A 156 -12.14 0.94 7.05
N TRP A 157 -11.67 0.44 5.91
CA TRP A 157 -10.25 0.46 5.53
C TRP A 157 -9.83 1.74 4.79
N TYR A 158 -10.75 2.58 4.32
CA TYR A 158 -10.38 3.83 3.66
C TYR A 158 -10.04 4.87 4.72
N GLY A 159 -8.76 5.20 4.84
CA GLY A 159 -8.26 6.10 5.88
C GLY A 159 -8.55 7.57 5.59
N GLY A 160 -8.81 7.89 4.32
CA GLY A 160 -9.12 9.25 3.87
C GLY A 160 -8.14 9.73 2.80
N HIS A 161 -8.27 11.01 2.48
CA HIS A 161 -7.53 11.68 1.42
C HIS A 161 -7.00 13.04 1.85
N PHE A 162 -6.03 13.56 1.12
CA PHE A 162 -5.52 14.91 1.29
C PHE A 162 -6.22 15.86 0.32
N GLY A 163 -6.76 16.97 0.82
CA GLY A 163 -7.45 17.97 -0.01
C GLY A 163 -8.92 17.65 -0.25
N GLY A 164 -9.43 18.00 -1.44
CA GLY A 164 -10.84 17.84 -1.82
C GLY A 164 -11.10 16.71 -2.82
N ASP A 165 -10.05 16.01 -3.22
CA ASP A 165 -10.00 14.97 -4.25
C ASP A 165 -9.35 13.70 -3.68
N ASN A 166 -9.34 12.63 -4.47
CA ASN A 166 -8.77 11.33 -4.10
C ASN A 166 -7.34 11.12 -4.63
N ASP A 167 -6.68 12.18 -5.09
CA ASP A 167 -5.38 12.07 -5.78
C ASP A 167 -4.28 11.54 -4.86
N ASN A 168 -4.35 11.92 -3.59
CA ASN A 168 -3.53 11.36 -2.53
C ASN A 168 -4.43 10.82 -1.44
N SER A 169 -4.41 9.51 -1.24
CA SER A 169 -5.21 8.85 -0.22
C SER A 169 -4.42 7.77 0.49
N TYR A 170 -5.02 7.18 1.52
CA TYR A 170 -4.41 6.04 2.18
C TYR A 170 -5.45 5.03 2.63
N ILE A 171 -5.02 3.78 2.69
CA ILE A 171 -5.81 2.66 3.18
C ILE A 171 -5.12 2.04 4.39
N LEU A 172 -5.94 1.44 5.25
CA LEU A 172 -5.54 0.73 6.46
C LEU A 172 -5.90 -0.75 6.31
N PHE A 173 -4.96 -1.63 6.64
CA PHE A 173 -5.19 -3.07 6.60
C PHE A 173 -4.24 -3.80 7.53
N SER A 174 -4.56 -5.05 7.85
CA SER A 174 -3.72 -5.90 8.69
C SER A 174 -3.44 -7.23 7.99
N GLY A 175 -2.25 -7.79 8.21
CA GLY A 175 -1.84 -9.08 7.67
C GLY A 175 -0.67 -9.64 8.47
N GLY A 176 -0.65 -10.95 8.74
CA GLY A 176 0.46 -11.58 9.46
C GLY A 176 0.68 -11.04 10.88
N GLY A 177 -0.36 -10.50 11.53
CA GLY A 177 -0.26 -9.87 12.85
C GLY A 177 0.36 -8.47 12.84
N ILE A 178 0.47 -7.84 11.67
CA ILE A 178 1.03 -6.50 11.49
C ILE A 178 -0.06 -5.58 10.92
N ASP A 179 -0.19 -4.38 11.49
CA ASP A 179 -1.02 -3.31 10.95
C ASP A 179 -0.21 -2.48 9.95
N PHE A 180 -0.81 -2.18 8.81
CA PHE A 180 -0.21 -1.44 7.72
C PHE A 180 -1.03 -0.18 7.39
N ILE A 181 -0.30 0.84 6.97
CA ILE A 181 -0.81 1.97 6.21
C ILE A 181 -0.18 1.90 4.82
N ALA A 182 -1.00 1.94 3.78
CA ALA A 182 -0.53 2.18 2.42
C ALA A 182 -1.02 3.55 1.96
N VAL A 183 -0.07 4.41 1.63
CA VAL A 183 -0.34 5.77 1.14
C VAL A 183 -0.14 5.75 -0.37
N THR A 184 -1.15 6.17 -1.12
CA THR A 184 -1.04 6.42 -2.55
C THR A 184 -0.78 7.91 -2.76
N LEU A 185 0.23 8.20 -3.56
CA LEU A 185 0.64 9.56 -3.87
C LEU A 185 0.49 9.77 -5.37
N GLU A 186 -0.05 10.93 -5.75
CA GLU A 186 -0.15 11.29 -7.15
C GLU A 186 1.22 11.61 -7.76
N PHE A 187 1.32 11.40 -9.07
CA PHE A 187 2.51 11.74 -9.81
C PHE A 187 2.75 13.26 -9.84
N HIS A 188 3.94 13.69 -9.40
CA HIS A 188 4.50 15.02 -9.61
C HIS A 188 3.73 16.23 -9.02
N ARG A 189 2.94 16.06 -7.97
CA ARG A 189 2.49 17.21 -7.16
C ARG A 189 3.63 17.73 -6.27
N GLY A 190 4.02 18.99 -6.47
CA GLY A 190 5.14 19.64 -5.77
C GLY A 190 4.94 21.13 -5.58
#